data_AF-A0AAU7QX16-F1
#
_entry.id   AF-A0AAU7QX16-F1
#
_cell.length_a   1.000
_cell.length_b   1.000
_cell.length_c   1.000
_cell.angle_alpha   90.00
_cell.angle_beta   90.00
_cell.angle_gamma   90.00
#
_symmetry.space_group_name_H-M   'P 1'
#
loop_
_entity.id
_entity.type
_entity.pdbx_description
1 polymer ?
#
loop_
_entity_poly.entity_id
_entity_poly.type
_entity_poly.pdbx_seq_one_letter_code
_entity_poly.pdbx_strand_id
1 'polypeptide(L)'
;MEWRTRWHITIRWDRAGNSPAGVTMVQHVVDSPAELRHLVARARADRHVVAFPYRQVRELVGAEPDRCRRGHSYVGGSATRAVRDWLPCSCGGHLLLRCRMCPDVRVDPVVSADCTPRRTDS
;
A
#
# COMPACT_ATOMS: atom_id res chain seq x y z
N MET A 1 -6.55 8.94 -4.04
CA MET A 1 -5.60 7.85 -4.34
C MET A 1 -6.30 6.85 -5.24
N GLU A 2 -5.64 5.77 -5.63
CA GLU A 2 -6.27 4.68 -6.37
C GLU A 2 -5.75 3.32 -5.91
N TRP A 3 -6.61 2.30 -5.95
CA TRP A 3 -6.14 0.94 -5.74
C TRP A 3 -5.40 0.46 -6.98
N ARG A 4 -4.11 0.20 -6.83
CA ARG A 4 -3.32 -0.48 -7.86
C ARG A 4 -3.01 -1.89 -7.42
N THR A 5 -3.06 -2.79 -8.38
CA THR A 5 -2.51 -4.12 -8.22
C THR A 5 -1.03 -4.06 -8.54
N ARG A 6 -0.19 -4.32 -7.55
CA ARG A 6 1.27 -4.29 -7.63
C ARG A 6 1.86 -5.65 -7.35
N TRP A 7 3.11 -5.85 -7.76
CA TRP A 7 3.87 -7.05 -7.43
C TRP A 7 4.98 -6.69 -6.46
N HIS A 8 4.99 -7.36 -5.32
CA HIS A 8 6.07 -7.29 -4.36
C HIS A 8 6.97 -8.48 -4.61
N ILE A 9 8.25 -8.24 -4.86
CA ILE A 9 9.28 -9.27 -4.97
C ILE A 9 10.41 -8.96 -3.99
N THR A 10 10.82 -9.97 -3.24
CA THR A 10 11.97 -9.88 -2.35
C THR A 10 13.07 -10.75 -2.92
N ILE A 11 14.21 -10.19 -3.30
CA ILE A 11 15.37 -10.95 -3.78
C ILE A 11 16.34 -11.11 -2.60
N ARG A 12 16.81 -12.34 -2.39
CA ARG A 12 17.74 -12.69 -1.31
C ARG A 12 19.03 -13.25 -1.89
N TRP A 13 20.16 -12.73 -1.42
CA TRP A 13 21.50 -13.19 -1.74
C TRP A 13 22.09 -13.99 -0.58
N ASP A 14 22.98 -14.93 -0.90
CA ASP A 14 23.76 -15.68 0.08
C ASP A 14 24.61 -14.78 0.99
N ARG A 15 25.12 -13.67 0.45
CA ARG A 15 25.99 -12.70 1.14
C ARG A 15 25.72 -11.28 0.66
N ALA A 16 25.89 -10.33 1.57
CA ALA A 16 25.68 -8.91 1.31
C ALA A 16 26.55 -8.37 0.15
N GLY A 17 27.82 -8.78 0.09
CA GLY A 17 28.77 -8.33 -0.95
C GLY A 17 28.46 -8.85 -2.36
N ASN A 18 27.58 -9.84 -2.50
CA ASN A 18 27.14 -10.34 -3.81
C ASN A 18 25.89 -9.61 -4.31
N SER A 19 25.24 -8.82 -3.45
CA SER A 19 24.10 -8.01 -3.84
C SER A 19 24.52 -6.66 -4.41
N PRO A 20 23.73 -6.05 -5.30
CA PRO A 20 24.00 -4.70 -5.80
C PRO A 20 23.92 -3.60 -4.73
N ALA A 21 23.21 -3.87 -3.62
CA ALA A 21 22.92 -2.90 -2.57
C ALA A 21 23.76 -3.11 -1.30
N GLY A 22 24.71 -4.05 -1.31
CA GLY A 22 25.50 -4.38 -0.13
C GLY A 22 24.68 -4.98 1.03
N VAL A 23 23.52 -5.58 0.76
CA VAL A 23 22.62 -6.19 1.75
C VAL A 23 22.13 -7.55 1.27
N THR A 24 21.84 -8.48 2.17
CA THR A 24 21.39 -9.84 1.77
C THR A 24 19.96 -9.88 1.24
N MET A 25 19.19 -8.79 1.36
CA MET A 25 17.79 -8.75 0.96
C MET A 25 17.40 -7.39 0.38
N VAL A 26 16.79 -7.40 -0.80
CA VAL A 26 16.24 -6.21 -1.45
C VAL A 26 14.78 -6.47 -1.81
N GLN A 27 13.90 -5.53 -1.47
CA GLN A 27 12.50 -5.56 -1.88
C GLN A 27 12.28 -4.60 -3.05
N HIS A 28 11.57 -5.09 -4.06
CA HIS A 28 11.06 -4.27 -5.15
C HIS A 28 9.53 -4.32 -5.17
N VAL A 29 8.93 -3.16 -5.45
CA VAL A 29 7.51 -3.03 -5.77
C VAL A 29 7.43 -2.58 -7.21
N VAL A 30 6.76 -3.37 -8.06
CA VAL A 30 6.61 -3.09 -9.49
C VAL A 30 5.14 -3.02 -9.87
N ASP A 31 4.84 -2.14 -10.82
CA ASP A 31 3.47 -1.87 -11.27
C ASP A 31 3.03 -2.82 -12.39
N SER A 32 3.98 -3.48 -13.08
CA SER A 32 3.67 -4.31 -14.23
C SER A 32 4.18 -5.76 -14.13
N PRO A 33 3.45 -6.73 -14.72
CA PRO A 33 3.96 -8.10 -14.86
C PRO A 33 5.24 -8.19 -15.71
N ALA A 34 5.46 -7.25 -16.64
CA ALA A 34 6.65 -7.23 -17.48
C ALA A 34 7.92 -6.91 -16.68
N GLU A 35 7.85 -5.91 -15.80
CA GLU A 35 8.95 -5.59 -14.87
C GLU A 35 9.22 -6.74 -13.89
N LEU A 36 8.15 -7.37 -13.37
CA LEU A 36 8.32 -8.55 -12.51
C LEU A 36 9.06 -9.66 -13.25
N ARG A 37 8.66 -9.98 -14.48
CA ARG A 37 9.35 -11.01 -15.29
C ARG A 37 10.81 -10.66 -15.52
N HIS A 38 11.13 -9.40 -15.77
CA HIS A 38 12.50 -8.94 -15.92
C HIS A 38 13.32 -9.16 -14.64
N LEU A 39 12.79 -8.77 -13.47
CA LEU A 39 13.45 -8.98 -12.18
C LEU A 39 13.66 -10.47 -11.88
N VAL A 40 12.65 -11.31 -12.13
CA VAL A 40 12.74 -12.77 -11.96
C VAL A 40 13.80 -13.36 -12.89
N ALA A 41 13.86 -12.92 -14.15
CA ALA A 41 14.87 -13.40 -15.09
C ALA A 41 16.29 -13.07 -14.62
N ARG A 42 16.53 -11.84 -14.15
CA ARG A 42 17.83 -11.47 -13.57
C ARG A 42 18.15 -12.27 -12.31
N ALA A 43 17.19 -12.41 -11.41
CA ALA A 43 17.36 -13.15 -10.15
C ALA A 43 17.71 -14.63 -10.41
N ARG A 44 17.13 -15.24 -11.46
CA ARG A 44 17.47 -16.61 -11.87
C ARG A 44 18.85 -16.75 -12.50
N ALA A 45 19.34 -15.71 -13.18
CA ALA A 45 20.65 -15.73 -13.83
C ALA A 45 21.80 -15.49 -12.83
N ASP A 46 21.51 -14.91 -11.67
CA ASP A 46 22.49 -14.66 -10.62
C ASP A 46 22.68 -15.90 -9.73
N ARG A 47 23.88 -16.49 -9.79
CA ARG A 47 24.24 -17.67 -8.99
C ARG A 47 24.25 -17.46 -7.47
N HIS A 48 24.31 -16.20 -7.02
CA HIS A 48 24.36 -15.85 -5.60
C HIS A 48 22.98 -15.58 -5.01
N VAL A 49 21.95 -15.51 -5.85
CA VAL A 49 20.57 -15.40 -5.39
C VAL A 49 20.09 -16.75 -4.88
N VAL A 50 19.62 -16.78 -3.64
CA VAL A 50 19.15 -18.00 -2.96
C VAL A 50 17.64 -18.11 -2.90
N ALA A 51 16.91 -16.99 -2.99
CA ALA A 51 15.45 -16.97 -3.01
C ALA A 51 14.92 -15.67 -3.62
N PHE A 52 13.76 -15.73 -4.27
CA PHE A 52 13.08 -14.56 -4.83
C PHE A 52 11.55 -14.67 -4.75
N PRO A 53 10.94 -14.84 -3.56
CA PRO A 53 9.48 -14.90 -3.45
C PRO A 53 8.83 -13.61 -3.96
N TYR A 54 7.71 -13.76 -4.66
CA TYR A 54 6.90 -12.65 -5.10
C TYR A 54 5.41 -12.92 -4.85
N ARG A 55 4.65 -11.85 -4.66
CA ARG A 55 3.19 -11.90 -4.49
C ARG A 55 2.53 -10.69 -5.15
N GLN A 56 1.31 -10.91 -5.59
CA GLN A 56 0.44 -9.83 -6.03
C GLN A 56 -0.23 -9.20 -4.80
N VAL A 57 -0.20 -7.87 -4.71
CA VAL A 57 -0.80 -7.10 -3.61
C VAL A 57 -1.65 -6.00 -4.22
N ARG A 58 -2.83 -5.77 -3.65
CA ARG A 58 -3.66 -4.61 -3.96
C ARG A 58 -3.34 -3.52 -2.95
N GLU A 59 -2.77 -2.41 -3.39
CA GLU A 59 -2.31 -1.31 -2.54
C GLU A 59 -2.93 0.02 -2.95
N LEU A 60 -3.21 0.86 -1.97
CA LEU A 60 -3.70 2.22 -2.20
C LEU A 60 -2.50 3.11 -2.51
N VAL A 61 -2.49 3.71 -3.70
CA VAL A 61 -1.38 4.53 -4.20
C VAL A 61 -1.83 5.97 -4.36
N GLY A 62 -1.02 6.89 -3.83
CA GLY A 62 -1.24 8.33 -3.88
C GLY A 62 -1.06 8.98 -2.51
N ALA A 63 -1.14 10.31 -2.46
CA ALA A 63 -1.07 11.03 -1.21
C ALA A 63 -2.37 10.86 -0.42
N GLU A 64 -2.21 10.40 0.82
CA GLU A 64 -3.21 10.44 1.88
C GLU A 64 -3.91 11.80 1.95
N PRO A 65 -5.23 11.90 2.11
CA PRO A 65 -5.89 13.16 2.35
C PRO A 65 -5.59 13.54 3.80
N ASP A 66 -4.94 14.69 4.00
CA ASP A 66 -4.63 15.21 5.33
C ASP A 66 -5.79 16.04 5.91
N ARG A 67 -6.78 16.42 5.07
CA ARG A 67 -7.90 17.30 5.43
C ARG A 67 -9.25 16.85 4.87
N CYS A 68 -10.31 17.12 5.63
CA CYS A 68 -11.69 16.94 5.23
C CYS A 68 -12.11 18.01 4.20
N ARG A 69 -13.28 17.84 3.54
CA ARG A 69 -13.77 18.81 2.53
C ARG A 69 -13.99 20.21 3.09
N ARG A 70 -14.15 20.34 4.41
CA ARG A 70 -14.30 21.63 5.12
C ARG A 70 -12.97 22.17 5.67
N GLY A 71 -11.84 21.58 5.31
CA GLY A 71 -10.50 22.06 5.68
C GLY A 71 -9.99 21.60 7.06
N HIS A 72 -10.80 20.85 7.81
CA HIS A 72 -10.38 20.28 9.10
C HIS A 72 -9.33 19.19 8.89
N SER A 73 -8.27 19.22 9.69
CA SER A 73 -7.24 18.19 9.67
C SER A 73 -7.81 16.81 10.04
N TYR A 74 -7.48 15.79 9.26
CA TYR A 74 -7.61 14.38 9.65
C TYR A 74 -6.45 13.95 10.54
N VAL A 75 -5.30 14.62 10.46
CA VAL A 75 -4.16 14.38 11.35
C VAL A 75 -4.40 15.06 12.70
N GLY A 76 -4.96 14.29 13.62
CA GLY A 76 -4.74 14.43 15.07
C GLY A 76 -3.88 13.28 15.57
N GLY A 77 -3.44 13.31 16.84
CA GLY A 77 -2.68 12.23 17.49
C GLY A 77 -1.32 12.65 18.03
N SER A 78 -0.56 11.69 18.59
CA SER A 78 0.81 11.94 19.06
C SER A 78 1.81 11.79 17.92
N ALA A 79 3.05 12.28 18.13
CA ALA A 79 4.16 12.09 17.19
C ALA A 79 4.41 10.62 16.79
N THR A 80 3.97 9.67 17.63
CA THR A 80 4.13 8.22 17.41
C THR A 80 2.84 7.51 17.00
N ARG A 81 1.68 8.18 17.07
CA ARG A 81 0.40 7.58 16.74
C ARG A 81 -0.54 8.66 16.23
N ALA A 82 -0.53 8.84 14.91
CA ALA A 82 -1.60 9.57 14.25
C ALA A 82 -2.94 8.90 14.58
N VAL A 83 -3.85 9.66 15.14
CA VAL A 83 -5.25 9.33 15.35
C VAL A 83 -5.90 9.34 13.97
N ARG A 84 -5.78 8.19 13.30
CA ARG A 84 -6.34 7.94 11.98
C ARG A 84 -7.61 7.12 12.18
N ASP A 85 -8.78 7.72 12.05
CA ASP A 85 -10.07 7.01 12.05
C ASP A 85 -10.35 6.36 10.68
N TRP A 86 -9.31 5.78 10.06
CA TRP A 86 -9.45 5.13 8.77
C TRP A 86 -10.02 3.75 9.01
N LEU A 87 -11.27 3.59 8.63
CA LEU A 87 -11.93 2.30 8.75
C LEU A 87 -11.83 1.59 7.40
N PRO A 88 -11.32 0.35 7.36
CA PRO A 88 -11.43 -0.46 6.16
C PRO A 88 -12.92 -0.62 5.85
N CYS A 89 -13.31 -0.26 4.64
CA CYS A 89 -14.66 -0.51 4.18
C CYS A 89 -14.87 -2.03 4.07
N SER A 90 -16.05 -2.52 4.43
CA SER A 90 -16.40 -3.95 4.39
C SER A 90 -16.29 -4.59 3.00
N CYS A 91 -16.27 -3.79 1.93
CA CYS A 91 -16.01 -4.27 0.57
C CYS A 91 -14.55 -4.66 0.32
N GLY A 92 -13.63 -4.41 1.27
CA GLY A 92 -12.20 -4.69 1.14
C GLY A 92 -11.46 -3.83 0.11
N GLY A 93 -12.16 -2.87 -0.51
CA GLY A 93 -11.67 -2.07 -1.62
C GLY A 93 -11.77 -0.57 -1.41
N HIS A 94 -12.07 -0.08 -0.21
CA HIS A 94 -12.11 1.36 0.08
C HIS A 94 -11.70 1.64 1.54
N LEU A 95 -11.21 2.85 1.78
CA LEU A 95 -11.03 3.43 3.12
C LEU A 95 -12.10 4.48 3.37
N LEU A 96 -12.61 4.52 4.61
CA LEU A 96 -13.51 5.56 5.08
C LEU A 96 -12.74 6.56 5.93
N LEU A 97 -12.76 7.84 5.54
CA LEU A 97 -12.17 8.94 6.28
C LEU A 97 -13.29 9.77 6.91
N ARG A 98 -13.40 9.70 8.24
CA ARG A 98 -14.37 10.49 9.01
C ARG A 98 -13.69 11.68 9.66
N CYS A 99 -14.25 12.87 9.47
CA CYS A 99 -13.80 14.04 10.23
C CYS A 99 -14.39 13.98 11.63
N ARG A 100 -13.57 14.23 12.66
CA ARG A 100 -14.06 14.31 14.05
C ARG A 100 -14.77 15.63 14.36
N MET A 101 -14.51 16.68 13.58
CA MET A 101 -15.01 18.03 13.83
C MET A 101 -16.24 18.38 12.98
N CYS A 102 -16.63 17.54 12.03
CA CYS A 102 -17.81 17.76 11.20
C CYS A 102 -18.34 16.42 10.64
N PRO A 103 -19.59 16.36 10.16
CA PRO A 103 -20.15 15.13 9.60
C PRO A 103 -19.57 14.75 8.22
N ASP A 104 -18.41 15.28 7.82
CA ASP A 104 -17.78 14.93 6.54
C ASP A 104 -17.22 13.50 6.60
N VAL A 105 -17.67 12.69 5.64
CA VAL A 105 -17.20 11.33 5.39
C VAL A 105 -16.71 11.25 3.95
N ARG A 106 -15.47 10.82 3.77
CA ARG A 106 -14.89 10.55 2.45
C ARG A 106 -14.63 9.06 2.31
N VAL A 107 -14.84 8.56 1.09
CA VAL A 107 -14.51 7.19 0.70
C VAL A 107 -13.37 7.32 -0.30
N ASP A 108 -12.31 6.53 -0.12
CA ASP A 108 -11.17 6.57 -1.01
C ASP A 108 -10.73 5.14 -1.42
N PRO A 109 -10.51 4.88 -2.72
CA PRO A 109 -10.82 5.75 -3.86
C PRO A 109 -12.31 6.08 -3.96
N VAL A 110 -12.62 7.21 -4.60
CA VAL A 110 -14.00 7.64 -4.87
C VAL A 110 -14.67 6.58 -5.74
N VAL A 111 -15.74 5.98 -5.25
CA VAL A 111 -16.51 4.94 -5.95
C VAL A 111 -17.66 5.59 -6.70
N SER A 112 -17.97 5.08 -7.91
CA SER A 112 -19.33 5.18 -8.45
C SER A 112 -20.33 4.48 -7.51
N ALA A 113 -21.62 4.82 -7.62
CA ALA A 113 -22.68 4.73 -6.60
C ALA A 113 -22.90 3.38 -5.84
N ASP A 114 -22.21 2.29 -6.14
CA ASP A 114 -22.56 0.94 -5.67
C ASP A 114 -21.87 0.51 -4.36
N CYS A 115 -21.09 1.38 -3.70
CA CYS A 115 -20.46 1.05 -2.43
C CYS A 115 -21.22 1.66 -1.24
N THR A 116 -21.96 0.84 -0.50
CA THR A 116 -22.58 1.23 0.78
C THR A 116 -21.62 0.94 1.95
N PRO A 117 -21.06 1.97 2.61
CA PRO A 117 -20.32 1.75 3.85
C PRO A 117 -21.30 1.34 4.94
N ARG A 118 -21.38 0.05 5.25
CA ARG A 118 -22.12 -0.41 6.44
C ARG A 118 -21.46 0.24 7.67
N ARG A 119 -22.22 1.05 8.39
CA ARG A 119 -21.89 1.38 9.78
C ARG A 119 -21.92 0.06 10.54
N THR A 120 -20.76 -0.45 10.94
CA THR A 120 -20.70 -1.30 12.13
C THR A 120 -20.95 -0.37 13.31
N ASP A 121 -22.23 -0.27 13.70
CA ASP A 121 -22.57 0.12 15.06
C ASP A 121 -22.12 -1.04 15.96
N SER A 122 -21.27 -0.73 16.93
CA SER A 122 -20.93 -1.58 18.07
C SER A 122 -21.16 -0.77 19.32
#